data_AF-A0A2V8GBF9-F1
#
_entry.id   AF-A0A2V8GBF9-F1
#
_cell.length_a   1.000
_cell.length_b   1.000
_cell.length_c   1.000
_cell.angle_alpha   90.00
_cell.angle_beta   90.00
_cell.angle_gamma   90.00
#
_symmetry.space_group_name_H-M   'P 1'
#
loop_
_entity.id
_entity.type
_entity.pdbx_description
1 polymer ?
#
loop_
_entity_poly.entity_id
_entity_poly.type
_entity_poly.pdbx_seq_one_letter_code
_entity_poly.pdbx_strand_id
1 'polypeptide(L)'
;MRDVYPASHWAILGEPPAFDTPDEDVYIEGRNVVLICKASVYMARHGLTRLLIGTLANNPFPDASAAFFEAMGRAVSMGLGARIVVETPFAGLHKVEVVRRGLELGVPLELTLSCMQPSHGLHCGLCSKCRERRDAFLEAGVEDPTKYATKPAR
;
A
#
# COMPACT_ATOMS: atom_id res chain seq x y z
N MET A 1 -10.47 -14.31 -3.69
CA MET A 1 -9.73 -14.09 -4.94
C MET A 1 -8.90 -15.31 -5.38
N ARG A 2 -8.96 -16.47 -4.69
CA ARG A 2 -8.46 -17.75 -5.25
C ARG A 2 -9.29 -18.23 -6.46
N ASP A 3 -10.48 -17.68 -6.58
CA ASP A 3 -11.45 -17.82 -7.65
C ASP A 3 -11.12 -16.97 -8.89
N VAL A 4 -10.20 -16.00 -8.78
CA VAL A 4 -9.85 -15.06 -9.86
C VAL A 4 -8.36 -15.11 -10.21
N TYR A 5 -7.48 -15.14 -9.20
CA TYR A 5 -6.04 -15.27 -9.44
C TYR A 5 -5.64 -16.72 -9.63
N PRO A 6 -4.67 -17.00 -10.52
CA PRO A 6 -4.17 -18.34 -10.71
C PRO A 6 -3.55 -18.88 -9.43
N ALA A 7 -3.64 -20.19 -9.21
CA ALA A 7 -3.06 -20.85 -8.04
C ALA A 7 -1.53 -20.65 -7.94
N SER A 8 -0.88 -20.37 -9.07
CA SER A 8 0.56 -20.06 -9.16
C SER A 8 0.93 -18.62 -8.79
N HIS A 9 -0.05 -17.74 -8.55
CA HIS A 9 0.24 -16.35 -8.21
C HIS A 9 0.90 -16.26 -6.83
N TRP A 10 1.97 -15.46 -6.70
CA TRP A 10 2.78 -15.34 -5.48
C TRP A 10 1.93 -14.98 -4.23
N ALA A 11 0.94 -14.11 -4.39
CA ALA A 11 0.02 -13.72 -3.32
C ALA A 11 -0.92 -14.87 -2.87
N ILE A 12 -1.13 -15.88 -3.72
CA ILE A 12 -1.92 -17.07 -3.41
C ILE A 12 -1.04 -18.13 -2.73
N LEU A 13 0.20 -18.30 -3.20
CA LEU A 13 1.18 -19.23 -2.63
C LEU A 13 1.77 -18.76 -1.30
N GLY A 14 1.79 -17.45 -1.06
CA GLY A 14 2.48 -16.87 0.11
C GLY A 14 3.99 -16.76 -0.08
N GLU A 15 4.44 -16.68 -1.34
CA GLU A 15 5.85 -16.60 -1.73
C GLU A 15 6.15 -15.19 -2.27
N PRO A 16 6.34 -14.17 -1.42
CA PRO A 16 6.41 -12.80 -1.87
C PRO A 16 7.61 -12.54 -2.81
N PRO A 17 7.51 -11.51 -3.67
CA PRO A 17 8.61 -11.03 -4.48
C PRO A 17 9.92 -10.84 -3.69
N ALA A 18 11.01 -11.33 -4.27
CA ALA A 18 12.34 -11.34 -3.68
C ALA A 18 12.91 -9.93 -3.51
N PHE A 19 14.04 -9.83 -2.79
CA PHE A 19 14.63 -8.55 -2.38
C PHE A 19 14.86 -7.59 -3.54
N ASP A 20 15.25 -8.07 -4.72
CA ASP A 20 15.59 -7.28 -5.92
C ASP A 20 14.48 -7.28 -6.98
N THR A 21 13.30 -7.84 -6.70
CA THR A 21 12.18 -7.82 -7.65
C THR A 21 11.75 -6.37 -7.93
N PRO A 22 11.61 -5.97 -9.22
CA PRO A 22 11.08 -4.66 -9.61
C PRO A 22 9.69 -4.37 -9.04
N ASP A 23 9.34 -3.08 -8.90
CA ASP A 23 8.08 -2.66 -8.28
C ASP A 23 6.88 -3.00 -9.20
N GLU A 24 7.06 -3.00 -10.52
CA GLU A 24 6.04 -3.40 -11.50
C GLU A 24 5.60 -4.87 -11.37
N ASP A 25 6.48 -5.74 -10.88
CA ASP A 25 6.22 -7.16 -10.70
C ASP A 25 5.46 -7.47 -9.39
N VAL A 26 5.24 -6.45 -8.54
CA VAL A 26 4.45 -6.57 -7.31
C VAL A 26 2.96 -6.23 -7.50
N TYR A 27 2.50 -6.20 -8.76
CA TYR A 27 1.10 -5.90 -9.07
C TYR A 27 0.15 -6.98 -8.55
N ILE A 28 -1.06 -6.56 -8.18
CA ILE A 28 -2.18 -7.41 -7.86
C ILE A 28 -3.38 -6.82 -8.60
N GLU A 29 -3.77 -7.43 -9.72
CA GLU A 29 -4.72 -6.85 -10.67
C GLU A 29 -6.07 -6.54 -10.01
N GLY A 30 -6.52 -5.28 -10.09
CA GLY A 30 -7.83 -4.87 -9.62
C GLY A 30 -7.99 -4.84 -8.10
N ARG A 31 -6.90 -4.93 -7.33
CA ARG A 31 -6.95 -4.87 -5.87
C ARG A 31 -7.66 -3.60 -5.38
N ASN A 32 -7.34 -2.42 -5.93
CA ASN A 32 -7.95 -1.19 -5.46
C ASN A 32 -9.44 -1.11 -5.82
N VAL A 33 -9.87 -1.70 -6.94
CA VAL A 33 -11.29 -1.82 -7.31
C VAL A 33 -12.07 -2.52 -6.19
N VAL A 34 -11.61 -3.72 -5.81
CA VAL A 34 -12.27 -4.55 -4.80
C VAL A 34 -12.29 -3.85 -3.43
N LEU A 35 -11.15 -3.27 -3.02
CA LEU A 35 -11.02 -2.59 -1.74
C LEU A 35 -11.93 -1.36 -1.65
N ILE A 36 -11.97 -0.52 -2.69
CA ILE A 36 -12.83 0.66 -2.74
C ILE A 36 -14.29 0.26 -2.66
N CYS A 37 -14.74 -0.74 -3.44
CA CYS A 37 -16.12 -1.20 -3.40
C CYS A 37 -16.52 -1.66 -1.99
N LYS A 38 -15.70 -2.51 -1.35
CA LYS A 38 -15.97 -3.01 -0.01
C LYS A 38 -16.02 -1.90 1.04
N ALA A 39 -15.04 -1.00 1.03
CA ALA A 39 -14.99 0.14 1.95
C ALA A 39 -16.19 1.07 1.75
N SER A 40 -16.59 1.31 0.50
CA SER A 40 -17.71 2.20 0.17
C SER A 40 -19.05 1.69 0.69
N VAL A 41 -19.31 0.38 0.60
CA VAL A 41 -20.50 -0.24 1.20
C VAL A 41 -20.54 -0.03 2.70
N TYR A 42 -19.40 -0.22 3.39
CA TYR A 42 -19.30 0.07 4.82
C TYR A 42 -19.57 1.55 5.11
N MET A 43 -18.92 2.45 4.38
CA MET A 43 -19.08 3.89 4.54
C MET A 43 -20.53 4.36 4.39
N ALA A 44 -21.23 3.89 3.36
CA ALA A 44 -22.64 4.23 3.13
C ALA A 44 -23.54 3.84 4.31
N ARG A 45 -23.30 2.66 4.90
CA ARG A 45 -24.05 2.19 6.09
C ARG A 45 -23.78 3.00 7.36
N HIS A 46 -22.66 3.73 7.40
CA HIS A 46 -22.21 4.47 8.57
C HIS A 46 -22.19 6.01 8.34
N GLY A 47 -22.72 6.50 7.22
CA GLY A 47 -22.75 7.93 6.91
C GLY A 47 -21.36 8.56 6.72
N LEU A 48 -20.35 7.77 6.36
CA LEU A 48 -18.99 8.25 6.08
C LEU A 48 -18.87 8.67 4.61
N THR A 49 -18.09 9.71 4.34
CA THR A 49 -18.06 10.35 3.01
C THR A 49 -16.68 10.46 2.39
N ARG A 50 -15.60 10.25 3.15
CA ARG A 50 -14.21 10.39 2.67
C ARG A 50 -13.46 9.07 2.84
N LEU A 51 -13.03 8.49 1.73
CA LEU A 51 -12.17 7.32 1.68
C LEU A 51 -10.76 7.76 1.31
N LEU A 52 -9.79 7.56 2.19
CA LEU A 52 -8.40 7.91 1.93
C LEU A 52 -7.61 6.66 1.51
N ILE A 53 -6.86 6.76 0.41
CA ILE A 53 -5.98 5.70 -0.09
C ILE A 53 -4.54 6.23 -0.16
N GLY A 54 -3.64 5.54 0.53
CA GLY A 54 -2.22 5.88 0.59
C GLY A 54 -1.41 5.41 -0.62
N THR A 55 -1.90 5.63 -1.85
CA THR A 55 -1.05 5.43 -3.05
C THR A 55 0.02 6.52 -3.10
N LEU A 56 1.20 6.18 -3.63
CA LEU A 56 2.36 7.06 -3.73
C LEU A 56 2.57 7.55 -5.17
N ALA A 57 3.52 8.48 -5.33
CA ALA A 57 4.03 8.87 -6.64
C ALA A 57 4.61 7.67 -7.40
N ASN A 58 4.53 7.74 -8.73
CA ASN A 58 5.06 6.73 -9.67
C ASN A 58 4.47 5.31 -9.51
N ASN A 59 3.26 5.17 -8.97
CA ASN A 59 2.57 3.88 -9.04
C ASN A 59 2.17 3.59 -10.50
N PRO A 60 2.72 2.53 -11.13
CA PRO A 60 2.55 2.30 -12.57
C PRO A 60 1.19 1.66 -12.92
N PHE A 61 0.38 1.30 -11.93
CA PHE A 61 -0.81 0.49 -12.13
C PHE A 61 -2.04 1.31 -12.53
N PRO A 62 -2.91 0.77 -13.42
CA PRO A 62 -4.06 1.50 -13.93
C PRO A 62 -5.07 1.86 -12.82
N ASP A 63 -5.16 1.05 -11.77
CA ASP A 63 -6.04 1.26 -10.61
C ASP A 63 -5.41 2.17 -9.54
N ALA A 64 -4.40 2.97 -9.91
CA ALA A 64 -3.73 3.93 -9.04
C ALA A 64 -3.69 5.37 -9.59
N SER A 65 -4.39 5.64 -10.70
CA SER A 65 -4.46 6.98 -11.29
C SER A 65 -5.52 7.88 -10.62
N ALA A 66 -5.33 9.20 -10.67
CA ALA A 66 -6.32 10.16 -10.18
C ALA A 66 -7.68 9.99 -10.89
N ALA A 67 -7.67 9.82 -12.21
CA ALA A 67 -8.87 9.58 -13.00
C ALA A 67 -9.63 8.32 -12.57
N PHE A 68 -8.90 7.25 -12.22
CA PHE A 68 -9.49 6.03 -11.67
C PHE A 68 -10.18 6.29 -10.33
N PHE A 69 -9.52 6.93 -9.37
CA PHE A 69 -10.10 7.19 -8.05
C PHE A 69 -11.33 8.11 -8.12
N GLU A 70 -11.28 9.14 -8.97
CA GLU A 70 -12.43 10.00 -9.23
C GLU A 70 -13.62 9.22 -9.84
N ALA A 71 -13.34 8.37 -10.84
CA ALA A 71 -14.36 7.55 -11.48
C ALA A 71 -14.99 6.56 -10.48
N MET A 72 -14.17 5.91 -9.66
CA MET A 72 -14.65 5.01 -8.61
C MET A 72 -15.51 5.73 -7.58
N GLY A 73 -15.09 6.91 -7.11
CA GLY A 73 -15.88 7.73 -6.18
C GLY A 73 -17.25 8.09 -6.74
N ARG A 74 -17.33 8.49 -8.02
CA ARG A 74 -18.61 8.74 -8.70
C ARG A 74 -19.47 7.48 -8.79
N ALA A 75 -18.89 6.36 -9.22
CA ALA A 75 -19.60 5.11 -9.42
C ALA A 75 -20.20 4.56 -8.12
N VAL A 76 -19.39 4.46 -7.05
CA VAL A 76 -19.87 3.96 -5.75
C VAL A 76 -20.87 4.92 -5.12
N SER A 77 -20.71 6.24 -5.32
CA SER A 77 -21.69 7.21 -4.82
C SER A 77 -23.06 7.01 -5.45
N MET A 78 -23.10 6.82 -6.77
CA MET A 78 -24.32 6.56 -7.52
C MET A 78 -24.97 5.24 -7.10
N GLY A 79 -24.18 4.16 -7.05
CA GLY A 79 -24.69 2.82 -6.74
C GLY A 79 -25.20 2.66 -5.30
N LEU A 80 -24.69 3.46 -4.37
CA LEU A 80 -25.07 3.38 -2.95
C LEU A 80 -26.01 4.49 -2.49
N GLY A 81 -26.33 5.46 -3.35
CA GLY A 81 -27.15 6.62 -2.98
C GLY A 81 -26.53 7.47 -1.85
N ALA A 82 -25.20 7.46 -1.73
CA ALA A 82 -24.47 8.15 -0.68
C ALA A 82 -23.27 8.91 -1.27
N ARG A 83 -22.93 10.09 -0.75
CA ARG A 83 -21.76 10.83 -1.22
C ARG A 83 -20.47 10.19 -0.70
N ILE A 84 -19.65 9.65 -1.59
CA ILE A 84 -18.35 9.05 -1.28
C ILE A 84 -17.28 9.67 -2.19
N VAL A 85 -16.27 10.27 -1.58
CA VAL A 85 -15.10 10.85 -2.26
C VAL A 85 -13.89 9.98 -1.94
N VAL A 86 -13.17 9.57 -2.98
CA VAL A 86 -11.90 8.84 -2.85
C VAL A 86 -10.77 9.85 -2.99
N GLU A 87 -9.93 9.93 -1.96
CA GLU A 87 -8.84 10.89 -1.87
C GLU A 87 -7.50 10.17 -1.71
N THR A 88 -6.45 10.72 -2.32
CA THR A 88 -5.12 10.13 -2.35
C THR A 88 -4.06 11.10 -1.84
N PRO A 89 -4.01 11.33 -0.51
CA PRO A 89 -3.18 12.39 0.08
C PRO A 89 -1.68 12.25 -0.20
N PHE A 90 -1.22 11.05 -0.57
CA PHE A 90 0.18 10.77 -0.85
C PHE A 90 0.50 10.53 -2.33
N ALA A 91 -0.46 10.74 -3.26
CA ALA A 91 -0.25 10.44 -4.68
C ALA A 91 0.90 11.23 -5.33
N GLY A 92 1.27 12.38 -4.76
CA GLY A 92 2.41 13.19 -5.20
C GLY A 92 3.69 12.97 -4.40
N LEU A 93 3.72 12.04 -3.44
CA LEU A 93 4.86 11.82 -2.55
C LEU A 93 5.60 10.53 -2.89
N HIS A 94 6.93 10.59 -2.87
CA HIS A 94 7.82 9.45 -2.83
C HIS A 94 7.97 8.90 -1.40
N LYS A 95 8.51 7.69 -1.28
CA LYS A 95 8.64 6.98 0.01
C LYS A 95 9.45 7.78 1.04
N VAL A 96 10.53 8.45 0.61
CA VAL A 96 11.36 9.32 1.48
C VAL A 96 10.54 10.46 2.08
N GLU A 97 9.63 11.06 1.32
CA GLU A 97 8.77 12.15 1.78
C GLU A 97 7.74 11.64 2.77
N VAL A 98 7.22 10.43 2.58
CA VAL A 98 6.31 9.77 3.54
C VAL A 98 7.03 9.50 4.87
N VAL A 99 8.28 9.04 4.83
CA VAL A 99 9.10 8.84 6.05
C VAL A 99 9.28 10.18 6.78
N ARG A 100 9.74 11.22 6.08
CA ARG A 100 9.92 12.56 6.66
C ARG A 100 8.62 13.10 7.25
N ARG A 101 7.50 12.97 6.52
CA ARG A 101 6.18 13.40 6.99
C ARG A 101 5.73 12.64 8.23
N GLY A 102 5.99 11.34 8.30
CA GLY A 102 5.70 10.52 9.48
C GLY A 102 6.46 11.01 10.71
N LEU A 103 7.75 11.33 10.54
CA LEU A 103 8.59 11.87 11.61
C LEU A 103 8.12 13.25 12.08
N GLU A 104 7.81 14.17 11.15
CA GLU A 104 7.26 15.50 11.46
C GLU A 104 5.97 15.42 12.30
N LEU A 105 5.14 14.41 12.03
CA LEU A 105 3.87 14.19 12.71
C LEU A 105 4.02 13.39 14.02
N GLY A 106 5.24 12.94 14.37
CA GLY A 106 5.47 12.10 15.55
C GLY A 106 4.83 10.71 15.42
N VAL A 107 4.69 10.18 14.20
CA VAL A 107 4.18 8.83 13.98
C VAL A 107 5.19 7.81 14.52
N PRO A 108 4.76 6.82 15.33
CA PRO A 108 5.63 5.76 15.81
C PRO A 108 5.95 4.77 14.68
N LEU A 109 6.88 5.13 13.81
CA LEU A 109 7.24 4.36 12.61
C LEU A 109 7.79 2.97 12.92
N GLU A 110 8.32 2.74 14.12
CA GLU A 110 8.75 1.45 14.66
C GLU A 110 7.59 0.45 14.85
N LEU A 111 6.35 0.94 14.94
CA LEU A 111 5.14 0.09 15.07
C LEU A 111 4.52 -0.25 13.71
N THR A 112 5.06 0.29 12.61
CA THR A 112 4.52 0.06 11.26
C THR A 112 5.14 -1.17 10.60
N LEU A 113 4.34 -1.86 9.78
CA LEU A 113 4.73 -3.10 9.13
C LEU A 113 4.62 -2.97 7.60
N SER A 114 5.76 -3.08 6.92
CA SER A 114 5.84 -3.05 5.45
C SER A 114 6.17 -4.42 4.84
N CYS A 115 6.75 -5.32 5.62
CA CYS A 115 7.19 -6.63 5.15
C CYS A 115 6.03 -7.48 4.61
N MET A 116 6.25 -8.16 3.48
CA MET A 116 5.26 -9.08 2.89
C MET A 116 5.24 -10.48 3.54
N GLN A 117 6.28 -10.84 4.30
CA GLN A 117 6.37 -12.13 5.00
C GLN A 117 7.01 -11.95 6.38
N PRO A 118 6.36 -11.17 7.26
CA PRO A 118 6.85 -10.98 8.61
C PRO A 118 6.75 -12.28 9.40
N SER A 119 7.65 -12.47 10.36
CA SER A 119 7.61 -13.61 11.28
C SER A 119 7.92 -13.14 12.69
N HIS A 120 7.09 -13.55 13.65
CA HIS A 120 7.22 -13.17 15.07
C HIS A 120 7.36 -11.65 15.30
N GLY A 121 6.65 -10.84 14.51
CA GLY A 121 6.71 -9.37 14.59
C GLY A 121 7.96 -8.74 13.96
N LEU A 122 8.83 -9.53 13.34
CA LEU A 122 10.02 -9.06 12.64
C LEU A 122 9.78 -8.97 11.13
N HIS A 123 10.38 -7.97 10.51
CA HIS A 123 10.46 -7.89 9.05
C HIS A 123 11.46 -8.96 8.55
N CYS A 124 11.14 -9.68 7.47
CA CYS A 124 12.04 -10.75 6.99
C CYS A 124 13.41 -10.24 6.55
N GLY A 125 13.49 -9.00 6.03
CA GLY A 125 14.70 -8.42 5.45
C GLY A 125 15.06 -8.95 4.06
N LEU A 126 14.22 -9.80 3.47
CA LEU A 126 14.49 -10.53 2.23
C LEU A 126 13.53 -10.22 1.07
N CYS A 127 12.43 -9.50 1.31
CA CYS A 127 11.45 -9.17 0.26
C CYS A 127 11.60 -7.74 -0.25
N SER A 128 11.07 -7.45 -1.43
CA SER A 128 11.17 -6.11 -2.05
C SER A 128 10.62 -4.98 -1.18
N LYS A 129 9.57 -5.24 -0.37
CA LYS A 129 9.06 -4.23 0.58
C LYS A 129 9.97 -3.97 1.78
N CYS A 130 10.81 -4.94 2.18
CA CYS A 130 11.85 -4.69 3.18
C CYS A 130 12.96 -3.79 2.61
N ARG A 131 13.38 -4.04 1.35
CA ARG A 131 14.30 -3.19 0.59
C ARG A 131 13.77 -1.76 0.52
N GLU A 132 12.57 -1.58 -0.08
CA GLU A 132 11.97 -0.26 -0.30
C GLU A 132 11.85 0.57 0.99
N ARG A 133 11.50 -0.08 2.11
CA ARG A 133 11.43 0.58 3.40
C ARG A 133 12.80 1.07 3.85
N ARG A 134 13.79 0.18 3.85
CA ARG A 134 15.16 0.51 4.26
C ARG A 134 15.72 1.65 3.41
N ASP A 135 15.58 1.55 2.10
CA ASP A 135 16.05 2.57 1.15
C ASP A 135 15.43 3.94 1.46
N ALA A 136 14.13 3.97 1.78
CA ALA A 136 13.43 5.20 2.13
C ALA A 136 13.93 5.84 3.43
N PHE A 137 14.24 5.05 4.47
CA PHE A 137 14.86 5.57 5.71
C PHE A 137 16.28 6.08 5.46
N LEU A 138 17.07 5.33 4.69
CA LEU A 138 18.43 5.72 4.32
C LEU A 138 18.44 7.03 3.53
N GLU A 139 17.58 7.15 2.52
CA GLU A 139 17.43 8.37 1.71
C GLU A 139 16.89 9.55 2.54
N ALA A 140 16.07 9.27 3.55
CA ALA A 140 15.58 10.28 4.48
C ALA A 140 16.68 10.80 5.43
N GLY A 141 17.83 10.12 5.50
CA GLY A 141 18.94 10.48 6.40
C GLY A 141 18.65 10.17 7.86
N VAL A 142 17.76 9.20 8.12
CA VAL A 142 17.35 8.81 9.48
C VAL A 142 17.59 7.32 9.70
N GLU A 143 17.80 6.95 10.96
CA GLU A 143 17.93 5.54 11.34
C GLU A 143 16.62 4.80 11.08
N ASP A 144 16.70 3.63 10.45
CA ASP A 144 15.56 2.74 10.26
C ASP A 144 15.26 2.00 11.58
N PRO A 145 14.11 2.26 12.25
CA PRO A 145 13.82 1.65 13.55
C PRO A 145 13.36 0.18 13.43
N THR A 146 13.33 -0.38 12.22
CA THR A 146 12.78 -1.69 11.94
C THR A 146 13.63 -2.82 12.51
N LYS A 147 12.97 -3.76 13.19
CA LYS A 147 13.61 -5.01 13.62
C LYS A 147 13.48 -6.06 12.52
N TYR A 148 14.63 -6.47 11.97
CA TYR A 148 14.71 -7.46 10.91
C TYR A 148 15.13 -8.84 11.44
N ALA A 149 14.52 -9.90 10.91
CA ALA A 149 14.91 -11.29 11.18
C ALA A 149 16.24 -11.62 10.48
N THR A 150 16.40 -11.16 9.24
CA THR A 150 17.66 -11.21 8.49
C THR A 150 18.09 -9.80 8.15
N LYS A 151 19.35 -9.45 8.37
CA LYS A 151 19.86 -8.13 7.98
C LYS A 151 19.71 -7.94 6.46
N PRO A 152 19.06 -6.87 5.98
CA PRO A 152 18.92 -6.61 4.55
C PRO A 152 20.28 -6.53 3.84
N ALA A 153 20.36 -7.04 2.62
CA ALA A 153 21.62 -7.31 1.92
C ALA A 153 22.46 -6.08 1.51
N ARG A 154 21.91 -4.87 1.69
CA ARG A 154 21.63 -3.90 0.62
C ARG A 154 20.95 -2.71 1.23
#